data_AF-A0A925ZAL6-F1
#
_entry.id   AF-A0A925ZAL6-F1
#
_cell.length_a   1.000
_cell.length_b   1.000
_cell.length_c   1.000
_cell.angle_alpha   90.00
_cell.angle_beta   90.00
_cell.angle_gamma   90.00
#
_symmetry.space_group_name_H-M   'P 1'
#
loop_
_entity.id
_entity.type
_entity.pdbx_description
1 polymer ?
#
loop_
_entity_poly.entity_id
_entity_poly.type
_entity_poly.pdbx_seq_one_letter_code
_entity_poly.pdbx_strand_id
1 'polypeptide(L)'
;MIRVRNRLRKTKVAPVSRLTYECPTMPRPAPPERNRAWRGVAGLLAAVVLAGCTTLPKIDREPIASEAIGLSEQTTLGRIANAYRPEPLHSGFRLMPLGTFSLDTRVQLARRAEVSLDVQYYHLASDETGRFLLRELRNAADRGVRVRLLIDDFYTSGEDELLLAFAAHRNVEVRL
;
A
#
# COMPACT_ATOMS: atom_id res chain seq x y z
N MET A 1 38.40 -49.29 -2.88
CA MET A 1 38.06 -50.70 -2.56
C MET A 1 38.71 -51.06 -1.23
N ILE A 2 38.03 -50.82 -0.11
CA ILE A 2 38.58 -51.04 1.24
C ILE A 2 37.74 -52.12 1.93
N ARG A 3 38.37 -53.26 2.21
CA ARG A 3 37.75 -54.48 2.75
C ARG A 3 38.04 -54.56 4.25
N VAL A 4 37.08 -54.19 5.07
CA VAL A 4 37.18 -54.33 6.54
C VAL A 4 36.70 -55.74 6.93
N ARG A 5 37.64 -56.58 7.39
CA ARG A 5 37.37 -57.90 7.96
C ARG A 5 36.97 -57.72 9.43
N ASN A 6 35.69 -57.84 9.75
CA ASN A 6 35.23 -57.88 11.13
C ASN A 6 35.24 -59.33 11.64
N ARG A 7 36.06 -59.60 12.66
CA ARG A 7 36.29 -60.93 13.26
C ARG A 7 35.40 -61.06 14.50
N LEU A 8 34.22 -61.67 14.34
CA LEU A 8 33.33 -61.96 15.46
C LEU A 8 33.84 -63.16 16.27
N ARG A 9 34.28 -62.92 17.52
CA ARG A 9 34.45 -63.97 18.53
C ARG A 9 33.07 -64.31 19.09
N LYS A 10 32.64 -65.56 18.92
CA LYS A 10 31.46 -66.11 19.60
C LYS A 10 31.85 -66.45 21.05
N THR A 11 31.32 -65.70 22.01
CA THR A 11 31.31 -66.11 23.42
C THR A 11 30.07 -66.95 23.71
N LYS A 12 30.27 -68.14 24.28
CA LYS A 12 29.21 -69.06 24.74
C LYS A 12 28.37 -68.37 25.81
N VAL A 13 27.04 -68.41 25.64
CA VAL A 13 26.06 -67.98 26.64
C VAL A 13 25.68 -69.21 27.48
N ALA A 14 25.78 -69.08 28.80
CA ALA A 14 25.36 -70.11 29.77
C ALA A 14 23.82 -70.11 29.94
N PRO A 15 23.20 -71.23 30.34
CA PRO A 15 21.73 -71.31 30.44
C PRO A 15 21.24 -70.55 31.69
N VAL A 16 20.34 -69.59 31.47
CA VAL A 16 19.64 -68.86 32.54
C VAL A 16 18.44 -69.68 32.98
N SER A 17 18.40 -70.03 34.27
CA SER A 17 17.30 -70.71 34.94
C SER A 17 16.04 -69.81 34.94
N ARG A 18 14.88 -70.41 34.63
CA ARG A 18 13.58 -69.74 34.73
C ARG A 18 13.24 -69.48 36.20
N LEU A 19 13.42 -68.23 36.63
CA LEU A 19 12.69 -67.70 37.77
C LEU A 19 11.35 -67.17 37.26
N THR A 20 10.26 -67.80 37.67
CA THR A 20 8.90 -67.30 37.50
C THR A 20 8.71 -66.12 38.44
N TYR A 21 8.92 -64.90 37.94
CA TYR A 21 8.50 -63.69 38.64
C TYR A 21 7.06 -63.38 38.23
N GLU A 22 6.14 -63.41 39.20
CA GLU A 22 4.82 -62.80 39.05
C GLU A 22 5.00 -61.28 38.91
N CYS A 23 4.49 -60.74 37.81
CA CYS A 23 4.55 -59.31 37.52
C CYS A 23 3.63 -58.55 38.47
N PRO A 24 4.14 -57.64 39.31
CA PRO A 24 3.27 -56.81 40.15
C PRO A 24 2.45 -55.91 39.23
N THR A 25 1.12 -55.91 39.41
CA THR A 25 0.23 -54.99 38.72
C THR A 25 0.53 -53.56 39.17
N MET A 26 1.27 -52.81 38.35
CA MET A 26 1.46 -51.37 38.60
C MET A 26 0.11 -50.65 38.44
N PRO A 27 -0.28 -49.79 39.39
CA PRO A 27 -1.46 -48.95 39.22
C PRO A 27 -1.26 -48.02 38.02
N ARG A 28 -2.29 -47.91 37.17
CA ARG A 28 -2.29 -46.95 36.04
C ARG A 28 -2.13 -45.52 36.59
N PRO A 29 -1.26 -44.68 36.01
CA PRO A 29 -1.22 -43.27 36.38
C PRO A 29 -2.57 -42.61 36.09
N ALA A 30 -3.02 -41.76 37.00
CA ALA A 30 -4.22 -40.96 36.82
C ALA A 30 -4.08 -40.08 35.56
N PRO A 31 -5.16 -39.85 34.80
CA PRO A 31 -5.11 -38.96 33.65
C PRO A 31 -4.69 -37.56 34.10
N PRO A 32 -3.85 -36.84 33.33
CA PRO A 32 -3.41 -35.51 33.71
C PRO A 32 -4.63 -34.61 33.92
N GLU A 33 -4.63 -33.94 35.06
CA GLU A 33 -5.67 -33.02 35.48
C GLU A 33 -5.78 -31.93 34.42
N ARG A 34 -6.86 -31.96 33.64
CA ARG A 34 -7.08 -31.02 32.54
C ARG A 34 -7.35 -29.65 33.16
N ASN A 35 -6.28 -28.87 33.37
CA ASN A 35 -6.32 -27.59 34.06
C ASN A 35 -7.26 -26.60 33.35
N ARG A 36 -8.49 -26.51 33.85
CA ARG A 36 -9.52 -25.55 33.41
C ARG A 36 -9.02 -24.11 33.42
N ALA A 37 -8.11 -23.77 34.34
CA ALA A 37 -7.49 -22.45 34.43
C ALA A 37 -6.75 -22.05 33.15
N TRP A 38 -5.97 -22.95 32.56
CA TRP A 38 -5.22 -22.67 31.33
C TRP A 38 -6.12 -22.51 30.10
N ARG A 39 -7.26 -23.23 30.06
CA ARG A 39 -8.30 -23.03 29.04
C ARG A 39 -8.98 -21.67 29.18
N GLY A 40 -9.22 -21.22 30.41
CA GLY A 40 -9.76 -19.89 30.70
C GLY A 40 -8.82 -18.78 30.27
N VAL A 41 -7.52 -18.89 30.62
CA VAL A 41 -6.49 -17.92 30.22
C VAL A 41 -6.31 -17.89 28.71
N ALA A 42 -6.20 -19.05 28.04
CA ALA A 42 -6.09 -19.11 26.59
C ALA A 42 -7.34 -18.56 25.88
N GLY A 43 -8.53 -18.81 26.42
CA GLY A 43 -9.78 -18.24 25.92
C GLY A 43 -9.83 -16.72 26.05
N LEU A 44 -9.39 -16.17 27.17
CA LEU A 44 -9.32 -14.72 27.39
C LEU A 44 -8.29 -14.05 26.46
N LEU A 45 -7.11 -14.64 26.30
CA LEU A 45 -6.07 -14.15 25.40
C LEU A 45 -6.53 -14.17 23.93
N ALA A 46 -7.20 -15.25 23.51
CA ALA A 46 -7.81 -15.33 22.18
C ALA A 46 -8.90 -14.28 21.97
N ALA A 47 -9.74 -14.02 22.99
CA ALA A 47 -10.76 -12.98 22.94
C ALA A 47 -10.15 -11.57 22.81
N VAL A 48 -9.05 -11.29 23.51
CA VAL A 48 -8.32 -10.01 23.42
C VAL A 48 -7.69 -9.83 22.04
N VAL A 49 -7.09 -10.88 21.47
CA VAL A 49 -6.50 -10.83 20.12
C VAL A 49 -7.58 -10.62 19.05
N LEU A 50 -8.75 -11.23 19.20
CA LEU A 50 -9.88 -11.06 18.28
C LEU A 50 -10.60 -9.72 18.44
N ALA A 51 -10.45 -9.04 19.59
CA ALA A 51 -10.95 -7.69 19.81
C ALA A 51 -10.05 -6.60 19.20
N GLY A 52 -8.93 -6.98 18.56
CA GLY A 52 -7.95 -6.08 17.96
C GLY A 52 -8.34 -5.41 16.64
N CYS A 53 -9.61 -5.49 16.19
CA CYS A 53 -10.08 -4.75 15.03
C CYS A 53 -10.18 -3.25 15.37
N THR A 54 -9.04 -2.56 15.38
CA THR A 54 -8.99 -1.11 15.50
C THR A 54 -9.62 -0.49 14.26
N THR A 55 -10.75 0.20 14.44
CA THR A 55 -11.33 1.02 13.38
C THR A 55 -10.57 2.34 13.33
N LEU A 56 -10.34 2.87 12.13
CA LEU A 56 -9.73 4.19 11.96
C LEU A 56 -10.61 5.25 12.65
N PRO A 57 -10.05 6.28 13.31
CA PRO A 57 -10.84 7.38 13.84
C PRO A 57 -11.78 7.92 12.78
N LYS A 58 -13.06 8.12 13.13
CA LYS A 58 -13.99 8.77 12.21
C LYS A 58 -13.50 10.19 11.95
N ILE A 59 -13.41 10.55 10.68
CA ILE A 59 -13.16 11.93 10.28
C ILE A 59 -14.51 12.64 10.36
N ASP A 60 -14.72 13.44 11.41
CA ASP A 60 -15.98 14.15 11.70
C ASP A 60 -16.21 15.38 10.79
N ARG A 61 -15.85 15.27 9.51
CA ARG A 61 -16.11 16.30 8.50
C ARG A 61 -16.85 15.70 7.33
N GLU A 62 -17.88 16.41 6.86
CA GLU A 62 -18.56 16.04 5.62
C GLU A 62 -17.56 16.08 4.45
N PRO A 63 -17.58 15.07 3.55
CA PRO A 63 -16.74 15.09 2.37
C PRO A 63 -17.05 16.33 1.53
N ILE A 64 -16.04 17.19 1.33
CA ILE A 64 -16.19 18.34 0.42
C ILE A 64 -16.16 17.78 -1.00
N ALA A 65 -17.32 17.69 -1.65
CA ALA A 65 -17.41 17.30 -3.05
C ALA A 65 -16.61 18.30 -3.91
N SER A 66 -15.75 17.78 -4.78
CA SER A 66 -14.95 18.58 -5.69
C SER A 66 -14.93 17.86 -7.03
N GLU A 67 -15.48 18.50 -8.05
CA GLU A 67 -15.56 17.95 -9.40
C GLU A 67 -14.58 18.67 -10.33
N ALA A 68 -14.16 17.94 -11.37
CA ALA A 68 -13.36 18.52 -12.44
C ALA A 68 -14.28 19.40 -13.30
N ILE A 69 -13.76 20.54 -13.75
CA ILE A 69 -14.49 21.39 -14.69
C ILE A 69 -14.45 20.71 -16.06
N GLY A 70 -15.62 20.61 -16.70
CA GLY A 70 -15.78 19.94 -17.99
C GLY A 70 -15.02 20.63 -19.13
N LEU A 71 -14.82 19.89 -20.22
CA LEU A 71 -14.18 20.39 -21.42
C LEU A 71 -14.95 21.59 -22.01
N SER A 72 -14.24 22.64 -22.40
CA SER A 72 -14.84 23.84 -23.02
C SER A 72 -14.13 24.23 -24.31
N GLU A 73 -14.89 24.35 -25.41
CA GLU A 73 -14.40 24.82 -26.72
C GLU A 73 -13.98 26.30 -26.72
N GLN A 74 -14.30 27.04 -25.66
CA GLN A 74 -13.83 28.42 -25.50
C GLN A 74 -12.31 28.47 -25.27
N THR A 75 -11.73 27.40 -24.73
CA THR A 75 -10.29 27.31 -24.44
C THR A 75 -9.49 26.73 -25.60
N THR A 76 -8.22 27.10 -25.72
CA THR A 76 -7.32 26.56 -26.77
C THR A 76 -7.14 25.05 -26.64
N LEU A 77 -6.84 24.57 -25.43
CA LEU A 77 -6.70 23.13 -25.16
C LEU A 77 -8.02 22.38 -25.39
N GLY A 78 -9.16 23.00 -25.08
CA GLY A 78 -10.47 22.41 -25.32
C GLY A 78 -10.79 22.22 -26.79
N ARG A 79 -10.47 23.21 -27.64
CA ARG A 79 -10.60 23.06 -29.11
C ARG A 79 -9.72 21.94 -29.65
N ILE A 80 -8.47 21.86 -29.20
CA ILE A 80 -7.55 20.78 -29.61
C ILE A 80 -8.12 19.43 -29.19
N ALA A 81 -8.49 19.25 -27.92
CA ALA A 81 -9.03 17.98 -27.43
C ALA A 81 -10.31 17.56 -28.18
N ASN A 82 -11.19 18.51 -28.49
CA ASN A 82 -12.40 18.23 -29.25
C ASN A 82 -12.11 17.80 -30.70
N ALA A 83 -11.11 18.41 -31.35
CA ALA A 83 -10.71 18.05 -32.71
C ALA A 83 -10.15 16.62 -32.85
N TYR A 84 -9.66 16.04 -31.75
CA TYR A 84 -9.17 14.65 -31.69
C TYR A 84 -10.15 13.70 -30.99
N ARG A 85 -11.38 14.15 -30.71
CA ARG A 85 -12.38 13.33 -30.05
C ARG A 85 -12.87 12.23 -31.02
N PRO A 86 -12.81 10.95 -30.64
CA PRO A 86 -13.32 9.87 -31.48
C PRO A 86 -14.86 9.84 -31.47
N GLU A 87 -15.44 8.95 -32.27
CA GLU A 87 -16.89 8.69 -32.30
C GLU A 87 -17.49 8.52 -30.89
N PRO A 88 -18.75 8.92 -30.62
CA PRO A 88 -19.31 9.03 -29.27
C PRO A 88 -19.22 7.78 -28.37
N LEU A 89 -19.09 6.59 -28.95
CA LEU A 89 -18.98 5.31 -28.24
C LEU A 89 -17.52 4.84 -28.04
N HIS A 90 -16.54 5.64 -28.42
CA HIS A 90 -15.13 5.32 -28.32
C HIS A 90 -14.41 6.28 -27.38
N SER A 91 -13.35 5.77 -26.72
CA SER A 91 -12.42 6.58 -25.95
C SER A 91 -11.13 6.76 -26.73
N GLY A 92 -10.53 7.96 -26.63
CA GLY A 92 -9.26 8.28 -27.27
C GLY A 92 -8.17 8.47 -26.22
N PHE A 93 -6.99 7.92 -26.46
CA PHE A 93 -5.81 8.15 -25.62
C PHE A 93 -4.57 8.32 -26.50
N ARG A 94 -3.63 9.15 -26.04
CA ARG A 94 -2.31 9.28 -26.64
C ARG A 94 -1.29 8.58 -25.77
N LEU A 95 -0.60 7.59 -26.33
CA LEU A 95 0.48 6.91 -25.64
C LEU A 95 1.68 7.83 -25.46
N MET A 96 2.28 7.77 -24.27
CA MET A 96 3.49 8.52 -23.90
C MET A 96 4.52 7.55 -23.32
N PRO A 97 5.24 6.80 -24.17
CA PRO A 97 6.07 5.68 -23.73
C PRO A 97 7.36 6.11 -23.00
N LEU A 98 7.77 7.37 -23.14
CA LEU A 98 8.98 7.91 -22.51
C LEU A 98 8.61 8.89 -21.41
N GLY A 99 9.30 8.79 -20.27
CA GLY A 99 9.12 9.68 -19.12
C GLY A 99 9.37 11.15 -19.45
N THR A 100 10.38 11.44 -20.28
CA THR A 100 10.71 12.80 -20.73
C THR A 100 9.58 13.43 -21.54
N PHE A 101 9.02 12.68 -22.48
CA PHE A 101 7.87 13.13 -23.28
C PHE A 101 6.60 13.31 -22.42
N SER A 102 6.41 12.41 -21.46
CA SER A 102 5.34 12.49 -20.47
C SER A 102 5.43 13.75 -19.59
N LEU A 103 6.64 14.08 -19.13
CA LEU A 103 6.88 15.28 -18.32
C LEU A 103 6.69 16.56 -19.14
N ASP A 104 7.29 16.64 -20.33
CA ASP A 104 7.11 17.80 -21.21
C ASP A 104 5.64 18.02 -21.54
N THR A 105 4.89 16.97 -21.88
CA THR A 105 3.44 17.09 -22.15
C THR A 105 2.70 17.71 -20.97
N ARG A 106 2.97 17.28 -19.73
CA ARG A 106 2.34 17.85 -18.52
C ARG A 106 2.70 19.31 -18.31
N VAL A 107 3.97 19.67 -18.54
CA VAL A 107 4.45 21.06 -18.47
C VAL A 107 3.77 21.91 -19.54
N GLN A 108 3.69 21.44 -20.78
CA GLN A 108 3.05 22.16 -21.88
C GLN A 108 1.54 22.34 -21.65
N LEU A 109 0.87 21.37 -21.03
CA LEU A 109 -0.54 21.48 -20.60
C LEU A 109 -0.68 22.52 -19.49
N ALA A 110 0.16 22.48 -18.46
CA ALA A 110 0.13 23.46 -17.36
C ALA A 110 0.37 24.90 -17.85
N ARG A 111 1.32 25.09 -18.78
CA ARG A 111 1.62 26.40 -19.39
C ARG A 111 0.48 26.96 -20.23
N ARG A 112 -0.33 26.10 -20.84
CA ARG A 112 -1.45 26.48 -21.74
C ARG A 112 -2.83 26.39 -21.08
N ALA A 113 -2.90 26.00 -19.82
CA ALA A 113 -4.16 26.00 -19.08
C ALA A 113 -4.71 27.44 -18.97
N GLU A 114 -6.01 27.59 -19.24
CA GLU A 114 -6.72 28.88 -19.27
C GLU A 114 -7.76 29.00 -18.16
N VAL A 115 -8.42 27.90 -17.75
CA VAL A 115 -9.54 27.92 -16.79
C VAL A 115 -9.25 27.07 -15.56
N SER A 116 -8.97 25.78 -15.75
CA SER A 116 -8.68 24.85 -14.66
C SER A 116 -7.61 23.84 -15.04
N LEU A 117 -6.96 23.29 -14.01
CA LEU A 117 -5.97 22.24 -14.12
C LEU A 117 -6.10 21.28 -12.94
N ASP A 118 -6.61 20.10 -13.21
CA ASP A 118 -6.75 19.01 -12.25
C ASP A 118 -5.61 18.00 -12.46
N VAL A 119 -4.79 17.80 -11.42
CA VAL A 119 -3.60 16.96 -11.45
C VAL A 119 -3.73 15.89 -10.39
N GLN A 120 -3.61 14.62 -10.81
CA GLN A 120 -3.69 13.47 -9.92
C GLN A 120 -2.38 12.69 -9.99
N TYR A 121 -1.76 12.43 -8.83
CA TYR A 121 -0.46 11.78 -8.75
C TYR A 121 -0.39 10.78 -7.59
N TYR A 122 0.26 9.64 -7.85
CA TYR A 122 0.52 8.63 -6.81
C TYR A 122 1.78 8.94 -5.99
N HIS A 123 2.74 9.65 -6.58
CA HIS A 123 4.01 9.99 -5.93
C HIS A 123 4.54 11.30 -6.48
N LEU A 124 4.77 12.26 -5.58
CA LEU A 124 5.33 13.57 -5.89
C LEU A 124 6.36 13.91 -4.82
N ALA A 125 7.63 13.81 -5.16
CA ALA A 125 8.73 14.07 -4.24
C ALA A 125 9.23 15.52 -4.33
N SER A 126 9.82 16.03 -3.26
CA SER A 126 10.64 17.25 -3.29
C SER A 126 12.00 16.95 -3.93
N ASP A 127 12.00 16.64 -5.21
CA ASP A 127 13.18 16.54 -6.06
C ASP A 127 13.15 17.60 -7.17
N GLU A 128 14.12 17.57 -8.08
CA GLU A 128 14.18 18.54 -9.19
C GLU A 128 12.94 18.48 -10.09
N THR A 129 12.43 17.28 -10.35
CA THR A 129 11.30 17.04 -11.26
C THR A 129 9.98 17.42 -10.61
N GLY A 130 9.73 16.98 -9.38
CA GLY A 130 8.53 17.29 -8.62
C GLY A 130 8.43 18.79 -8.34
N ARG A 131 9.52 19.43 -7.90
CA ARG A 131 9.54 20.90 -7.73
C ARG A 131 9.39 21.62 -9.06
N PHE A 132 9.92 21.10 -10.16
CA PHE A 132 9.71 21.70 -11.48
C PHE A 132 8.25 21.65 -11.90
N LEU A 133 7.59 20.50 -11.76
CA LEU A 133 6.16 20.38 -12.04
C LEU A 133 5.35 21.35 -11.15
N LEU A 134 5.60 21.37 -9.84
CA LEU A 134 4.89 22.27 -8.92
C LEU A 134 5.09 23.74 -9.26
N ARG A 135 6.27 24.16 -9.73
CA ARG A 135 6.49 25.52 -10.23
C ARG A 135 5.61 25.84 -11.44
N GLU A 136 5.47 24.92 -12.39
CA GLU A 136 4.61 25.13 -13.56
C GLU A 136 3.13 25.17 -13.18
N LEU A 137 2.70 24.36 -12.21
CA LEU A 137 1.36 24.42 -11.65
C LEU A 137 1.10 25.75 -10.92
N ARG A 138 2.03 26.19 -10.07
CA ARG A 138 1.97 27.49 -9.40
C ARG A 138 1.88 28.63 -10.42
N ASN A 139 2.72 28.61 -11.46
CA ASN A 139 2.69 29.62 -12.50
C ASN A 139 1.34 29.62 -13.26
N ALA A 140 0.63 28.50 -13.34
CA ALA A 140 -0.74 28.46 -13.86
C ALA A 140 -1.73 29.14 -12.88
N ALA A 141 -1.62 28.82 -11.60
CA ALA A 141 -2.43 29.43 -10.56
C ALA A 141 -2.26 30.97 -10.49
N ASP A 142 -1.03 31.45 -10.65
CA ASP A 142 -0.69 32.88 -10.70
C ASP A 142 -1.33 33.60 -11.90
N ARG A 143 -1.62 32.88 -13.00
CA ARG A 143 -2.38 33.41 -14.16
C ARG A 143 -3.89 33.41 -13.94
N GLY A 144 -4.38 32.92 -12.80
CA GLY A 144 -5.82 32.82 -12.49
C GLY A 144 -6.45 31.46 -12.78
N VAL A 145 -5.66 30.44 -13.18
CA VAL A 145 -6.18 29.08 -13.41
C VAL A 145 -6.49 28.43 -12.06
N ARG A 146 -7.66 27.79 -11.91
CA ARG A 146 -7.93 26.93 -10.75
C ARG A 146 -7.07 25.67 -10.84
N VAL A 147 -6.15 25.49 -9.91
CA VAL A 147 -5.28 24.30 -9.83
C VAL A 147 -5.74 23.41 -8.69
N ARG A 148 -6.02 22.15 -8.98
CA ARG A 148 -6.30 21.13 -7.97
C ARG A 148 -5.30 19.99 -8.09
N LEU A 149 -4.57 19.73 -7.00
CA LEU A 149 -3.59 18.67 -6.89
C LEU A 149 -4.10 17.59 -5.93
N LEU A 150 -4.41 16.42 -6.46
CA LEU A 150 -4.78 15.22 -5.70
C LEU A 150 -3.57 14.30 -5.62
N ILE A 151 -3.08 14.05 -4.40
CA ILE A 151 -1.92 13.21 -4.13
C ILE A 151 -2.37 11.99 -3.31
N ASP A 152 -1.90 10.82 -3.68
CA ASP A 152 -2.03 9.63 -2.83
C ASP A 152 -1.13 9.75 -1.58
N ASP A 153 -1.65 9.42 -0.40
CA ASP A 153 -0.97 9.68 0.86
C ASP A 153 0.19 8.71 1.17
N PHE A 154 0.34 7.63 0.41
CA PHE A 154 1.27 6.53 0.72
C PHE A 154 2.74 6.93 0.80
N TYR A 155 3.15 7.95 0.02
CA TYR A 155 4.54 8.44 -0.02
C TYR A 155 4.70 9.91 0.37
N THR A 156 3.77 10.45 1.16
CA THR A 156 3.76 11.88 1.53
C THR A 156 4.56 12.21 2.78
N SER A 157 5.08 11.19 3.49
CA SER A 157 5.92 11.38 4.67
C SER A 157 7.15 12.23 4.34
N GLY A 158 7.27 13.39 5.00
CA GLY A 158 8.37 14.33 4.78
C GLY A 158 8.12 15.36 3.67
N GLU A 159 6.99 15.29 2.98
CA GLU A 159 6.58 16.25 1.95
C GLU A 159 5.61 17.32 2.49
N ASP A 160 5.28 17.27 3.79
CA ASP A 160 4.31 18.16 4.44
C ASP A 160 4.58 19.64 4.19
N GLU A 161 5.83 20.08 4.38
CA GLU A 161 6.20 21.49 4.18
C GLU A 161 6.01 21.92 2.72
N LEU A 162 6.40 21.07 1.77
CA LEU A 162 6.24 21.34 0.34
C LEU A 162 4.76 21.45 -0.04
N LEU A 163 3.94 20.50 0.39
CA LEU A 163 2.52 20.43 0.07
C LEU A 163 1.74 21.56 0.74
N LEU A 164 2.05 21.90 1.99
CA LEU A 164 1.45 23.04 2.70
C LEU A 164 1.85 24.37 2.06
N ALA A 165 3.13 24.56 1.70
CA ALA A 165 3.58 25.75 0.99
C ALA A 165 2.88 25.88 -0.36
N PHE A 166 2.71 24.78 -1.09
CA PHE A 166 2.00 24.79 -2.36
C PHE A 166 0.50 25.13 -2.18
N ALA A 167 -0.16 24.54 -1.17
CA ALA A 167 -1.55 24.79 -0.84
C ALA A 167 -1.84 26.25 -0.41
N ALA A 168 -0.82 26.98 0.07
CA ALA A 168 -0.96 28.37 0.46
C ALA A 168 -1.09 29.35 -0.73
N HIS A 169 -0.83 28.90 -1.96
CA HIS A 169 -0.98 29.74 -3.15
C HIS A 169 -2.46 30.01 -3.47
N ARG A 170 -2.74 31.22 -3.97
CA ARG A 170 -4.07 31.58 -4.48
C ARG A 170 -4.43 30.64 -5.64
N ASN A 171 -5.70 30.25 -5.72
CA ASN A 171 -6.25 29.35 -6.76
C ASN A 171 -5.71 27.91 -6.71
N VAL A 172 -4.97 27.51 -5.66
CA VAL A 172 -4.49 26.14 -5.47
C VAL A 172 -5.33 25.42 -4.42
N GLU A 173 -5.70 24.17 -4.72
CA GLU A 173 -6.33 23.23 -3.81
C GLU A 173 -5.48 21.95 -3.77
N VAL A 174 -4.94 21.58 -2.60
CA VAL A 174 -4.23 20.30 -2.40
C VAL A 174 -5.12 19.35 -1.62
N ARG A 175 -5.24 18.11 -2.09
CA ARG A 175 -6.04 17.05 -1.48
C ARG A 175 -5.23 15.76 -1.37
N LEU A 176 -5.43 15.08 -0.25
CA LEU A 176 -4.92 13.75 0.09
C LEU A 176 -6.14 12.83 0.30
#